data_AF-A0A9X6VGT6-F1
#
_entry.id   AF-A0A9X6VGT6-F1
#
_cell.length_a   1.000
_cell.length_b   1.000
_cell.length_c   1.000
_cell.angle_alpha   90.00
_cell.angle_beta   90.00
_cell.angle_gamma   90.00
#
_symmetry.space_group_name_H-M   'P 1'
#
loop_
_entity.id
_entity.type
_entity.pdbx_description
1 polymer ?
#
loop_
_entity_poly.entity_id
_entity_poly.type
_entity_poly.pdbx_seq_one_letter_code
_entity_poly.pdbx_strand_id
1 'polypeptide(L)' 'MKSAKTKVEFRIKEEGINWEDTPVIEMDLDVPENNVWNAVHLVAEQMSVNSGKQVRWNYYGQLRGYYTR' A
#
# COMPACT_ATOMS: atom_id res chain seq x y z
N MET A 1 0.66 18.77 14.17
CA MET A 1 0.26 18.36 12.81
C MET A 1 -0.85 17.34 12.99
N LYS A 2 -2.02 17.51 12.37
CA LYS A 2 -3.11 16.54 12.53
C LYS A 2 -2.81 15.30 11.70
N SER A 3 -3.14 14.13 12.23
CA SER A 3 -2.95 12.85 11.59
C SER A 3 -4.28 12.12 11.45
N ALA A 4 -4.43 11.39 10.34
CA ALA A 4 -5.59 10.56 10.04
C ALA A 4 -5.19 9.09 10.15
N LYS A 5 -6.00 8.33 10.89
CA LYS A 5 -5.98 6.87 10.81
C LYS A 5 -6.54 6.45 9.46
N THR A 6 -5.68 5.85 8.64
CA THR A 6 -5.99 5.45 7.27
C THR A 6 -5.79 3.95 7.14
N LYS A 7 -6.87 3.22 6.88
CA LYS A 7 -6.81 1.78 6.63
C LYS A 7 -6.45 1.52 5.17
N VAL A 8 -5.41 0.72 4.95
CA VAL A 8 -4.81 0.44 3.65
C VAL A 8 -4.61 -1.06 3.47
N GLU A 9 -4.77 -1.53 2.24
CA GLU A 9 -4.47 -2.88 1.81
C GLU A 9 -3.24 -2.85 0.91
N PHE A 10 -2.23 -3.65 1.24
CA PHE A 10 -1.03 -3.86 0.43
C PHE A 10 -1.01 -5.28 -0.14
N ARG A 11 -0.35 -5.45 -1.29
CA ARG A 11 -0.03 -6.74 -1.91
C ARG A 11 1.39 -6.65 -2.45
N ILE A 12 2.22 -7.64 -2.18
CA ILE A 12 3.60 -7.72 -2.68
C ILE A 12 3.62 -8.71 -3.85
N LYS A 13 4.15 -8.30 -5.01
CA LYS A 13 4.09 -9.11 -6.23
C LYS A 13 4.86 -10.42 -6.04
N GLU A 14 4.18 -11.54 -6.25
CA GLU A 14 4.81 -12.85 -6.34
C GLU A 14 4.93 -13.30 -7.80
N GLU A 15 6.02 -13.99 -8.13
CA GLU A 15 6.29 -14.48 -9.49
C GLU A 15 5.30 -15.59 -9.86
N GLY A 16 4.71 -15.49 -11.06
CA GLY A 16 3.70 -16.45 -11.53
C GLY A 16 2.33 -16.35 -10.85
N ILE A 17 2.12 -15.41 -9.91
CA ILE A 17 0.86 -15.23 -9.19
C ILE A 17 0.17 -13.94 -9.65
N ASN A 18 -1.13 -13.98 -9.93
CA ASN A 18 -1.91 -12.78 -10.27
C ASN A 18 -2.11 -11.88 -9.05
N TRP A 19 -2.43 -10.61 -9.27
CA TRP A 19 -2.61 -9.67 -8.17
C TRP A 19 -3.82 -10.02 -7.30
N GLU A 20 -4.84 -10.61 -7.89
CA GLU A 20 -6.07 -11.05 -7.24
C GLU A 20 -5.81 -12.23 -6.28
N ASP A 21 -4.85 -13.08 -6.62
CA ASP A 21 -4.43 -14.25 -5.85
C ASP A 21 -3.31 -13.93 -4.85
N THR A 22 -2.76 -12.70 -4.89
CA THR A 22 -1.71 -12.25 -3.97
C THR A 22 -2.31 -11.94 -2.60
N PRO A 23 -1.72 -12.44 -1.49
CA PRO A 23 -2.21 -12.15 -0.15
C PRO A 23 -2.31 -10.65 0.15
N VAL A 24 -3.39 -10.27 0.84
CA VAL A 24 -3.62 -8.90 1.28
C VAL A 24 -3.01 -8.69 2.66
N ILE A 25 -2.23 -7.62 2.79
CA ILE A 25 -1.70 -7.13 4.05
C ILE A 25 -2.51 -5.88 4.42
N GLU A 26 -3.45 -6.01 5.35
CA GLU A 26 -4.20 -4.88 5.88
C GLU A 26 -3.41 -4.16 6.97
N MET A 27 -3.35 -2.83 6.91
CA MET A 27 -2.67 -1.99 7.89
C MET A 27 -3.45 -0.73 8.19
N ASP A 28 -3.47 -0.33 9.46
CA ASP A 28 -3.89 1.00 9.88
C ASP A 28 -2.67 1.91 9.99
N LEU A 29 -2.60 2.92 9.15
CA LEU A 29 -1.51 3.89 9.13
C LEU A 29 -1.95 5.20 9.77
N ASP A 30 -1.12 5.75 10.65
CA ASP A 30 -1.28 7.10 11.17
C ASP A 30 -0.48 8.07 10.29
N VAL A 31 -1.15 8.80 9.41
CA VAL A 31 -0.51 9.61 8.36
C VAL A 31 -0.97 11.06 8.41
N PRO A 32 -0.18 12.04 7.91
CA PRO A 32 -0.60 13.43 7.87
C PRO A 32 -1.91 13.63 7.08
N GLU A 33 -2.90 14.28 7.69
CA GLU A 33 -4.21 14.53 7.06
C GLU A 33 -4.12 15.30 5.74
N ASN A 34 -3.15 16.21 5.63
CA ASN A 34 -2.96 17.06 4.45
C ASN A 34 -2.21 16.35 3.30
N ASN A 35 -1.71 15.13 3.51
CA ASN A 35 -0.95 14.41 2.49
C ASN A 35 -1.02 12.87 2.64
N VAL A 36 -2.23 12.36 2.88
CA VAL A 36 -2.50 10.93 3.09
C VAL A 36 -1.94 10.09 1.94
N TRP A 37 -2.21 10.46 0.69
CA TRP A 37 -1.80 9.65 -0.47
C TRP A 37 -0.28 9.51 -0.56
N ASN A 38 0.49 10.61 -0.47
CA ASN A 38 1.96 10.50 -0.55
C ASN A 38 2.51 9.69 0.62
N ALA A 39 1.96 9.88 1.84
CA ALA A 39 2.42 9.15 3.01
C ALA A 39 2.22 7.63 2.86
N VAL A 40 1.05 7.21 2.39
CA VAL A 40 0.77 5.79 2.10
C VAL A 40 1.64 5.28 0.94
N HIS A 41 1.82 6.08 -0.12
CA HIS A 41 2.67 5.71 -1.25
C HIS A 41 4.14 5.51 -0.82
N LEU A 42 4.66 6.34 0.07
CA LEU A 42 6.02 6.17 0.63
C LEU A 42 6.16 4.89 1.45
N VAL A 43 5.13 4.49 2.19
CA VAL A 43 5.11 3.20 2.90
C VAL A 43 5.16 2.04 1.90
N ALA A 44 4.39 2.13 0.81
CA ALA A 44 4.42 1.13 -0.26
C ALA A 44 5.82 1.03 -0.90
N GLU A 45 6.43 2.18 -1.24
CA GLU A 45 7.78 2.25 -1.80
C GLU A 45 8.82 1.63 -0.84
N GLN A 46 8.72 1.90 0.47
CA GLN A 46 9.59 1.28 1.46
C GLN A 46 9.41 -0.25 1.52
N MET A 47 8.18 -0.75 1.42
CA MET A 47 7.91 -2.19 1.32
C MET A 47 8.50 -2.79 0.04
N SER A 48 8.39 -2.08 -1.09
CA SER A 48 8.98 -2.48 -2.37
C SER A 48 10.49 -2.63 -2.26
N VAL A 49 11.17 -1.60 -1.72
CA VAL A 49 12.62 -1.63 -1.47
C VAL A 49 13.02 -2.77 -0.53
N ASN A 50 12.29 -2.99 0.56
CA ASN A 50 12.62 -4.03 1.54
C ASN A 50 12.41 -5.45 1.00
N SER A 51 11.40 -5.64 0.13
CA SER A 51 11.08 -6.95 -0.44
C SER A 51 11.80 -7.23 -1.76
N GLY A 52 12.33 -6.19 -2.43
CA GLY A 52 12.86 -6.27 -3.79
C GLY A 52 11.78 -6.55 -4.85
N LYS A 53 10.50 -6.30 -4.54
CA LYS A 53 9.35 -6.68 -5.35
C LYS A 53 8.40 -5.50 -5.51
N GLN A 54 7.71 -5.44 -6.64
CA GLN A 54 6.66 -4.44 -6.83
C GLN A 54 5.55 -4.60 -5.79
N VAL A 55 5.04 -3.48 -5.27
CA VAL A 55 3.94 -3.45 -4.30
C VAL A 55 2.74 -2.77 -4.93
N ARG A 56 1.58 -3.40 -4.82
CA ARG A 56 0.27 -2.80 -5.11
C ARG A 56 -0.39 -2.40 -3.81
N TRP A 57 -1.03 -1.25 -3.75
CA TRP A 57 -1.82 -0.83 -2.60
C TRP A 57 -3.15 -0.16 -2.97
N ASN A 58 -4.09 -0.19 -2.04
CA ASN A 58 -5.36 0.54 -2.14
C ASN A 58 -5.85 0.95 -0.75
N TYR A 59 -6.64 2.02 -0.68
CA TYR A 59 -7.42 2.27 0.54
C TYR A 59 -8.38 1.10 0.76
N TYR A 60 -8.65 0.79 2.02
CA TYR A 60 -9.50 -0.33 2.39
C TYR A 60 -10.84 -0.31 1.65
N GLY A 61 -11.21 -1.44 1.05
CA GLY A 61 -12.44 -1.60 0.28
C GLY A 61 -12.48 -0.86 -1.06
N GLN A 62 -11.39 -0.21 -1.50
CA GLN A 62 -11.31 0.46 -2.80
C GLN A 62 -10.56 -0.39 -3.84
N LEU A 63 -11.10 -0.47 -5.06
CA LEU A 63 -10.52 -1.29 -6.14
C LEU A 63 -9.51 -0.55 -7.06
N ARG A 64 -9.07 0.66 -6.68
CA ARG A 64 -8.25 1.52 -7.56
C ARG A 64 -6.90 0.92 -7.97
N GLY A 65 -6.19 0.29 -7.03
CA GLY A 65 -4.85 -0.27 -7.25
C GLY A 65 -3.79 0.78 -7.65
N TYR A 66 -3.01 1.25 -6.68
CA TYR A 66 -1.79 2.03 -6.89
C TYR A 66 -0.58 1.09 -6.88
N TYR A 67 0.45 1.37 -7.67
CA TYR A 67 1.63 0.50 -7.80
C TYR A 67 2.89 1.29 -7.51
N THR A 68 3.85 0.64 -6.84
CA THR A 68 5.21 1.15 -6.74
C THR A 68 5.94 0.96 -8.06
N ARG A 69 7.01 1.74 -8.25
CA ARG A 69 7.93 1.53 -9.37
C ARG A 69 8.77 0.27 -9.19
#